data_AF-A0AAN8NEA6-F1
#
_entry.id   AF-A0AAN8NEA6-F1
#
_cell.length_a   1.000
_cell.length_b   1.000
_cell.length_c   1.000
_cell.angle_alpha   90.00
_cell.angle_beta   90.00
_cell.angle_gamma   90.00
#
_symmetry.space_group_name_H-M   'P 1'
#
loop_
_entity.id
_entity.type
_entity.pdbx_description
1 polymer ?
#
loop_
_entity_poly.entity_id
_entity_poly.type
_entity_poly.pdbx_seq_one_letter_code
_entity_poly.pdbx_strand_id
1 'polypeptide(L)'
;MLQDLMDICDTSGDGFIQFDEFVVFMEATEQHLRGLFNAIDRDKNGQLDRSELAHALESNGIKVEPHKLQAFFDRLDKNSDGQITFEEWRDFLVFIPQFGEDGLDPGIRAIYSYYLATVNVNPEGDVTLNDDLFESIGFFLAGGAAGVVSRTATAPFDRLKVYLIAQTDVGQTKGAVKMAAVKGEVGQLAKTATRPMRDAIRALWNAGGVRSFFAGNGLNVVKVLPESAIKFGSFEAAKRLFARLEGADDPKHISGGSRFLAGGVGGVVSQLAVYPIDTLKFRMQCEMVAGGPRGNQLIVATARKLWSSGGFYRGLPLGLVGIFPYSAIDLGTFEWMKRSYITARSKTLGIREEDFQMSNFVVLAIGATSGSVGASIVYPINLLRTRLQAQGTAQHPQTYTGMWDVTSRTLKQEGMKGLFKGLTPNLMKVVPAVSISYLVYENSKQLMGLR
;
A
#
# COMPACT_ATOMS: atom_id res chain seq x y z
N MET A 1 -6.20 -21.53 -26.16
CA MET A 1 -6.85 -22.62 -25.39
C MET A 1 -7.92 -23.35 -26.18
N LEU A 2 -9.09 -22.74 -26.46
CA LEU A 2 -10.10 -23.39 -27.32
C LEU A 2 -9.58 -23.57 -28.76
N GLN A 3 -8.79 -22.60 -29.25
CA GLN A 3 -8.07 -22.72 -30.52
C GLN A 3 -7.01 -23.83 -30.48
N ASP A 4 -6.14 -23.86 -29.47
CA ASP A 4 -5.13 -24.92 -29.34
C ASP A 4 -5.75 -26.33 -29.21
N LEU A 5 -6.90 -26.46 -28.53
CA LEU A 5 -7.65 -27.71 -28.43
C LEU A 5 -8.26 -28.10 -29.79
N MET A 6 -8.79 -27.14 -30.54
CA MET A 6 -9.22 -27.36 -31.92
C MET A 6 -8.05 -27.79 -32.79
N ASP A 7 -6.89 -27.13 -32.71
CA ASP A 7 -5.72 -27.43 -33.55
C ASP A 7 -5.13 -28.83 -33.32
N ILE A 8 -5.31 -29.39 -32.11
CA ILE A 8 -4.84 -30.75 -31.76
C ILE A 8 -5.89 -31.81 -32.09
N CYS A 9 -7.18 -31.51 -31.87
CA CYS A 9 -8.25 -32.46 -32.12
C CYS A 9 -8.62 -32.54 -33.61
N ASP A 10 -8.55 -31.43 -34.35
CA ASP A 10 -8.83 -31.36 -35.79
C ASP A 10 -7.62 -31.83 -36.59
N THR A 11 -7.42 -33.16 -36.61
CA THR A 11 -6.38 -33.81 -37.40
C THR A 11 -6.57 -33.62 -38.91
N SER A 12 -7.80 -33.33 -39.34
CA SER A 12 -8.16 -33.09 -40.74
C SER A 12 -7.86 -31.67 -41.22
N GLY A 13 -7.75 -30.71 -40.29
CA GLY A 13 -7.54 -29.29 -40.55
C GLY A 13 -8.74 -28.59 -41.20
N ASP A 14 -9.95 -29.12 -41.05
CA ASP A 14 -11.17 -28.62 -41.69
C ASP A 14 -11.91 -27.54 -40.86
N GLY A 15 -11.43 -27.26 -39.66
CA GLY A 15 -11.98 -26.32 -38.70
C GLY A 15 -13.11 -26.88 -37.83
N PHE A 16 -13.41 -28.18 -37.92
CA PHE A 16 -14.43 -28.88 -37.14
C PHE A 16 -13.85 -30.14 -36.50
N ILE A 17 -14.28 -30.46 -35.27
CA ILE A 17 -13.93 -31.75 -34.65
C ILE A 17 -14.97 -32.78 -35.07
N GLN A 18 -14.57 -33.74 -35.89
CA GLN A 18 -15.42 -34.87 -36.28
C GLN A 18 -15.46 -35.93 -35.18
N PHE A 19 -16.50 -36.77 -35.16
CA PHE A 19 -16.67 -37.80 -34.12
C PHE A 19 -15.47 -38.75 -34.03
N ASP A 20 -14.93 -39.17 -35.17
CA ASP A 20 -13.80 -40.09 -35.22
C ASP A 20 -12.51 -39.46 -34.65
N GLU A 21 -12.30 -38.17 -34.91
CA GLU A 21 -11.19 -37.40 -34.35
C GLU A 21 -11.33 -37.23 -32.83
N PHE A 22 -12.55 -36.96 -32.37
CA PHE A 22 -12.87 -36.90 -30.95
C PHE A 22 -12.62 -38.23 -30.24
N VAL A 23 -12.97 -39.37 -30.87
CA VAL A 23 -12.71 -40.71 -30.32
C VAL A 23 -11.21 -40.96 -30.21
N VAL A 24 -10.43 -40.66 -31.24
CA VAL A 24 -8.96 -40.81 -31.21
C VAL A 24 -8.35 -39.94 -30.11
N PHE A 25 -8.82 -38.71 -29.95
CA PHE A 25 -8.40 -37.82 -28.87
C PHE A 25 -8.71 -38.38 -27.48
N MET A 26 -9.92 -38.93 -27.28
CA MET A 26 -10.33 -39.55 -26.03
C MET A 26 -9.49 -40.78 -25.68
N GLU A 27 -9.25 -41.67 -26.64
CA GLU A 27 -8.44 -42.87 -26.45
C GLU A 27 -6.99 -42.52 -26.10
N ALA A 28 -6.39 -41.53 -26.77
CA ALA A 28 -5.04 -41.06 -26.48
C ALA A 28 -4.94 -40.45 -25.08
N THR A 29 -5.95 -39.66 -24.69
CA THR A 29 -6.02 -39.02 -23.36
C THR A 29 -6.17 -40.07 -22.25
N GLU A 30 -7.03 -41.07 -22.44
CA GLU A 30 -7.23 -42.16 -21.47
C GLU A 30 -5.96 -43.01 -21.28
N GLN A 31 -5.25 -43.34 -22.37
CA GLN A 31 -3.97 -44.06 -22.30
C GLN A 31 -2.91 -43.27 -21.51
N HIS A 32 -2.85 -41.95 -21.71
CA HIS A 32 -1.92 -41.10 -20.99
C HIS A 32 -2.27 -40.98 -19.50
N LEU A 33 -3.55 -40.77 -19.19
CA LEU A 33 -4.05 -40.75 -17.81
C LEU A 33 -3.77 -42.06 -17.07
N ARG A 34 -3.84 -43.19 -17.77
CA ARG A 34 -3.45 -44.50 -17.24
C ARG A 34 -1.97 -44.58 -16.92
N GLY A 35 -1.12 -44.02 -17.79
CA GLY A 35 0.31 -43.91 -17.54
C GLY A 35 0.65 -43.13 -16.26
N LEU A 36 -0.02 -41.98 -16.07
CA LEU A 36 0.14 -41.15 -14.87
C LEU A 36 -0.37 -41.86 -13.61
N PHE A 37 -1.55 -42.47 -13.68
CA PHE A 37 -2.14 -43.22 -12.57
C PHE A 37 -1.16 -44.30 -12.07
N ASN A 38 -0.63 -45.11 -12.99
CA ASN A 38 0.32 -46.18 -12.66
C ASN A 38 1.68 -45.66 -12.16
N ALA A 39 2.04 -44.40 -12.47
CA ALA A 39 3.26 -43.78 -11.97
C ALA A 39 3.10 -43.25 -10.54
N ILE A 40 1.88 -42.92 -10.14
CA ILE A 40 1.52 -42.44 -8.79
C ILE A 40 1.25 -43.64 -7.86
N ASP A 41 0.57 -44.68 -8.36
CA ASP A 41 0.28 -45.94 -7.67
C ASP A 41 1.59 -46.70 -7.40
N ARG A 42 2.13 -46.54 -6.19
CA ARG A 42 3.45 -47.06 -5.81
C ARG A 42 3.36 -48.48 -5.31
N ASP A 43 2.30 -48.79 -4.57
CA ASP A 43 2.09 -50.11 -4.03
C ASP A 43 1.44 -51.06 -5.05
N LYS A 44 1.01 -50.54 -6.21
CA LYS A 44 0.42 -51.24 -7.34
C LYS A 44 -0.89 -51.94 -6.98
N ASN A 45 -1.64 -51.35 -6.06
CA ASN A 45 -2.92 -51.88 -5.61
C ASN A 45 -4.09 -51.51 -6.55
N GLY A 46 -3.85 -50.68 -7.58
CA GLY A 46 -4.84 -50.24 -8.55
C GLY A 46 -5.74 -49.09 -8.07
N GLN A 47 -5.40 -48.46 -6.96
CA GLN A 47 -6.11 -47.37 -6.29
C GLN A 47 -5.09 -46.33 -5.82
N LEU A 48 -5.44 -45.04 -5.82
CA LEU A 48 -4.55 -43.99 -5.30
C LEU A 48 -5.01 -43.57 -3.92
N ASP A 49 -4.10 -43.65 -2.96
CA ASP A 49 -4.31 -43.09 -1.63
C ASP A 49 -3.82 -41.63 -1.52
N ARG A 50 -4.22 -40.97 -0.44
CA ARG A 50 -3.85 -39.56 -0.18
C ARG A 50 -2.34 -39.36 -0.07
N SER A 51 -1.62 -40.33 0.46
CA SER A 51 -0.18 -40.29 0.69
C SER A 51 0.59 -40.40 -0.63
N GLU A 52 0.13 -41.25 -1.54
CA GLU A 52 0.67 -41.41 -2.89
C GLU A 52 0.45 -40.15 -3.71
N LEU A 53 -0.75 -39.58 -3.65
CA LEU A 53 -1.07 -38.31 -4.31
C LEU A 53 -0.21 -37.16 -3.76
N ALA A 54 -0.06 -37.08 -2.43
CA ALA A 54 0.81 -36.10 -1.77
C ALA A 54 2.26 -36.23 -2.24
N HIS A 55 2.77 -37.46 -2.26
CA HIS A 55 4.14 -37.73 -2.65
C HIS A 55 4.36 -37.38 -4.13
N ALA A 56 3.41 -37.70 -5.01
CA ALA A 56 3.53 -37.36 -6.43
C ALA A 56 3.60 -35.84 -6.64
N LEU A 57 2.79 -35.06 -5.93
CA LEU A 57 2.85 -33.60 -5.95
C LEU A 57 4.18 -33.06 -5.42
N GLU A 58 4.65 -33.57 -4.28
CA GLU A 58 5.94 -33.14 -3.69
C GLU A 58 7.14 -33.49 -4.57
N SER A 59 7.15 -34.69 -5.16
CA SER A 59 8.21 -35.13 -6.08
C SER A 59 8.29 -34.31 -7.37
N ASN A 60 7.19 -33.62 -7.73
CA ASN A 60 7.12 -32.69 -8.85
C ASN A 60 7.33 -31.22 -8.41
N GLY A 61 7.84 -31.00 -7.19
CA GLY A 61 8.22 -29.68 -6.67
C GLY A 61 7.04 -28.86 -6.11
N ILE A 62 5.88 -29.47 -5.88
CA ILE A 62 4.68 -28.79 -5.38
C ILE A 62 4.48 -29.16 -3.92
N LYS A 63 4.74 -28.22 -3.02
CA LYS A 63 4.38 -28.36 -1.60
C LYS A 63 2.94 -27.90 -1.41
N VAL A 64 2.07 -28.85 -1.08
CA VAL A 64 0.63 -28.61 -0.88
C VAL A 64 0.30 -28.66 0.61
N GLU A 65 -0.52 -27.71 1.08
CA GLU A 65 -1.02 -27.74 2.45
C GLU A 65 -2.01 -28.89 2.66
N PRO A 66 -2.01 -29.57 3.83
CA PRO A 66 -2.82 -30.77 4.05
C PRO A 66 -4.31 -30.60 3.74
N HIS A 67 -4.87 -29.42 4.01
CA HIS A 67 -6.29 -29.13 3.77
C HIS A 67 -6.62 -29.00 2.27
N LYS A 68 -5.73 -28.43 1.45
CA LYS A 68 -5.90 -28.31 -0.01
C LYS A 68 -5.74 -29.65 -0.69
N LEU A 69 -4.81 -30.47 -0.20
CA LEU A 69 -4.66 -31.85 -0.65
C LEU A 69 -5.92 -32.67 -0.34
N GLN A 70 -6.52 -32.50 0.84
CA GLN A 70 -7.76 -33.18 1.20
C GLN A 70 -8.91 -32.76 0.27
N ALA A 71 -9.09 -31.45 0.04
CA ALA A 71 -10.13 -30.96 -0.84
C ALA A 71 -9.96 -31.43 -2.31
N PHE A 72 -8.72 -31.58 -2.77
CA PHE A 72 -8.42 -32.15 -4.08
C PHE A 72 -8.72 -33.64 -4.13
N PHE A 73 -8.33 -34.39 -3.09
CA PHE A 73 -8.60 -35.81 -2.94
C PHE A 73 -10.11 -36.10 -2.91
N ASP A 74 -10.86 -35.40 -2.05
CA ASP A 74 -12.32 -35.55 -1.91
C ASP A 74 -13.09 -35.22 -3.20
N ARG A 75 -12.47 -34.45 -4.10
CA ARG A 75 -13.07 -34.11 -5.40
C ARG A 75 -12.88 -35.21 -6.44
N LEU A 76 -11.76 -35.94 -6.35
CA LEU A 76 -11.46 -37.10 -7.18
C LEU A 76 -12.21 -38.34 -6.67
N ASP A 77 -12.26 -38.52 -5.35
CA ASP A 77 -12.97 -39.61 -4.67
C ASP A 77 -14.50 -39.36 -4.67
N LYS A 78 -15.14 -39.77 -5.77
CA LYS A 78 -16.57 -39.53 -6.03
C LYS A 78 -17.47 -40.32 -5.10
N ASN A 79 -17.03 -41.50 -4.67
CA ASN A 79 -17.80 -42.40 -3.84
C ASN A 79 -17.51 -42.21 -2.32
N SER A 80 -16.48 -41.43 -1.99
CA SER A 80 -16.01 -41.11 -0.63
C SER A 80 -15.56 -42.33 0.18
N ASP A 81 -14.94 -43.31 -0.47
CA ASP A 81 -14.41 -44.53 0.16
C ASP A 81 -12.95 -44.39 0.65
N GLY A 82 -12.33 -43.22 0.41
CA GLY A 82 -10.97 -42.92 0.83
C GLY A 82 -9.89 -43.42 -0.14
N GLN A 83 -10.27 -43.90 -1.32
CA GLN A 83 -9.39 -44.36 -2.39
C GLN A 83 -9.86 -43.81 -3.73
N ILE A 84 -8.93 -43.51 -4.64
CA ILE A 84 -9.28 -43.05 -5.99
C ILE A 84 -9.02 -44.18 -6.98
N THR A 85 -10.10 -44.71 -7.55
CA THR A 85 -10.02 -45.69 -8.63
C THR A 85 -9.58 -45.04 -9.95
N PHE A 86 -9.13 -45.84 -10.91
CA PHE A 86 -8.81 -45.28 -12.23
C PHE A 86 -10.04 -44.68 -12.92
N GLU A 87 -11.21 -45.28 -12.73
CA GLU A 87 -12.45 -44.79 -13.32
C GLU A 87 -12.78 -43.39 -12.79
N GLU A 88 -12.61 -43.16 -11.48
CA GLU A 88 -12.77 -41.84 -10.86
C GLU A 88 -11.71 -40.84 -11.34
N TRP A 89 -10.45 -41.27 -11.42
CA TRP A 89 -9.35 -40.48 -11.96
C TRP A 89 -9.58 -40.07 -13.42
N ARG A 90 -9.99 -41.01 -14.27
CA ARG A 90 -10.28 -40.79 -15.69
C ARG A 90 -11.46 -39.84 -15.84
N ASP A 91 -12.59 -40.16 -15.21
CA ASP A 91 -13.85 -39.41 -15.41
C ASP A 91 -13.71 -37.95 -14.98
N PHE A 92 -12.87 -37.66 -13.98
CA PHE A 92 -12.59 -36.29 -13.56
C PHE A 92 -11.62 -35.55 -14.49
N LEU A 93 -10.60 -36.23 -15.03
CA LEU A 93 -9.50 -35.59 -15.75
C LEU A 93 -9.62 -35.61 -17.27
N VAL A 94 -10.49 -36.45 -17.83
CA VAL A 94 -10.63 -36.62 -19.28
C VAL A 94 -11.08 -35.35 -20.00
N PHE A 95 -11.76 -34.44 -19.29
CA PHE A 95 -12.20 -33.14 -19.84
C PHE A 95 -11.32 -31.96 -19.44
N ILE A 96 -10.25 -32.19 -18.68
CA ILE A 96 -9.32 -31.13 -18.29
C ILE A 96 -8.35 -30.89 -19.47
N PRO A 97 -8.17 -29.65 -19.95
CA PRO A 97 -7.19 -29.35 -21.00
C PRO A 97 -5.77 -29.69 -20.49
N GLN A 98 -5.13 -30.68 -21.09
CA GLN A 98 -3.86 -31.27 -20.63
C GLN A 98 -2.61 -30.68 -21.32
N PHE A 99 -2.65 -29.42 -21.74
CA PHE A 99 -1.69 -28.89 -22.74
C PHE A 99 -0.64 -27.92 -22.16
N GLY A 100 0.62 -28.12 -22.55
CA GLY A 100 1.74 -27.17 -22.40
C GLY A 100 2.23 -26.65 -23.76
N GLU A 101 3.22 -25.73 -23.77
CA GLU A 101 3.74 -25.08 -25.00
C GLU A 101 4.34 -26.06 -26.04
N ASP A 102 4.77 -27.26 -25.62
CA ASP A 102 5.42 -28.27 -26.47
C ASP A 102 4.56 -29.53 -26.74
N GLY A 103 3.24 -29.49 -26.45
CA GLY A 103 2.30 -30.60 -26.68
C GLY A 103 1.66 -31.15 -25.41
N LEU A 104 1.34 -32.46 -25.42
CA LEU A 104 0.76 -33.20 -24.29
C LEU A 104 1.80 -33.36 -23.18
N ASP A 105 1.88 -32.41 -22.24
CA ASP A 105 2.70 -32.52 -21.04
C ASP A 105 1.87 -32.29 -19.76
N PRO A 106 1.15 -33.33 -19.29
CA PRO A 106 0.25 -33.21 -18.16
C PRO A 106 0.78 -33.96 -16.95
N GLY A 107 1.99 -33.64 -16.51
CA GLY A 107 2.41 -34.04 -15.16
C GLY A 107 1.34 -33.66 -14.12
N ILE A 108 1.32 -34.34 -12.97
CA ILE A 108 0.36 -34.07 -11.88
C ILE A 108 0.29 -32.59 -11.45
N ARG A 109 1.33 -31.83 -11.77
CA ARG A 109 1.39 -30.37 -11.66
C ARG A 109 0.35 -29.62 -12.47
N ALA A 110 0.15 -29.96 -13.75
CA ALA A 110 -0.81 -29.30 -14.62
C ALA A 110 -2.23 -29.54 -14.12
N ILE A 111 -2.54 -30.79 -13.76
CA ILE A 111 -3.81 -31.23 -13.19
C ILE A 111 -4.12 -30.45 -11.90
N TYR A 112 -3.19 -30.39 -10.97
CA TYR A 112 -3.40 -29.70 -9.69
C TYR A 112 -3.51 -28.17 -9.87
N SER A 113 -2.75 -27.60 -10.80
CA SER A 113 -2.84 -26.16 -11.12
C SER A 113 -4.18 -25.81 -11.76
N TYR A 114 -4.71 -26.68 -12.63
CA TYR A 114 -6.02 -26.51 -13.22
C TYR A 114 -7.13 -26.65 -12.18
N TYR A 115 -7.02 -27.63 -11.27
CA TYR A 115 -7.94 -27.76 -10.13
C TYR A 115 -7.98 -26.47 -9.29
N LEU A 116 -6.84 -25.89 -8.95
CA LEU A 116 -6.80 -24.62 -8.22
C LEU A 116 -7.44 -23.48 -9.01
N ALA A 117 -7.23 -23.43 -10.33
CA ALA A 117 -7.83 -22.41 -11.19
C ALA A 117 -9.37 -22.57 -11.30
N THR A 118 -9.88 -23.80 -11.26
CA THR A 118 -11.31 -24.09 -11.43
C THR A 118 -12.09 -24.13 -10.12
N VAL A 119 -11.52 -24.62 -9.02
CA VAL A 119 -12.17 -24.62 -7.70
C VAL A 119 -12.24 -23.22 -7.07
N ASN A 120 -11.39 -22.30 -7.52
CA ASN A 120 -11.56 -20.88 -7.26
C ASN A 120 -12.75 -20.26 -8.02
N VAL A 121 -13.56 -21.03 -8.76
CA VAL A 121 -14.75 -20.53 -9.47
C VAL A 121 -15.93 -21.49 -9.26
N ASN A 122 -16.95 -21.03 -8.54
CA ASN A 122 -18.20 -21.77 -8.35
C ASN A 122 -18.97 -21.87 -9.70
N PRO A 123 -19.92 -22.81 -9.88
CA PRO A 123 -20.82 -22.85 -11.05
C PRO A 123 -21.66 -21.57 -11.27
N GLU A 124 -21.68 -20.69 -10.27
CA GLU A 124 -22.36 -19.38 -10.27
C GLU A 124 -21.41 -18.22 -10.61
N GLY A 125 -20.11 -18.49 -10.89
CA GLY A 125 -19.12 -17.47 -11.22
C GLY A 125 -18.56 -16.68 -10.04
N ASP A 126 -18.94 -17.01 -8.80
CA ASP A 126 -18.35 -16.42 -7.59
C ASP A 126 -17.06 -17.18 -7.19
N VAL A 127 -16.07 -16.44 -6.70
CA VAL A 127 -14.79 -16.96 -6.18
C VAL A 127 -14.98 -17.38 -4.73
N THR A 128 -14.41 -18.51 -4.28
CA THR A 128 -14.44 -18.93 -2.87
C THR A 128 -13.74 -17.89 -1.99
N LEU A 129 -14.52 -16.99 -1.40
CA LEU A 129 -14.07 -15.79 -0.70
C LEU A 129 -13.20 -16.05 0.55
N ASN A 130 -13.11 -17.26 1.10
CA ASN A 130 -12.46 -17.46 2.40
C ASN A 130 -10.94 -17.28 2.36
N ASP A 131 -10.22 -17.96 1.47
CA ASP A 131 -8.75 -17.84 1.40
C ASP A 131 -8.31 -16.45 0.93
N ASP A 132 -8.97 -15.92 -0.11
CA ASP A 132 -8.73 -14.56 -0.60
C ASP A 132 -9.05 -13.50 0.46
N LEU A 133 -10.07 -13.71 1.29
CA LEU A 133 -10.41 -12.79 2.38
C LEU A 133 -9.38 -12.88 3.51
N PHE A 134 -8.94 -14.08 3.90
CA PHE A 134 -7.90 -14.25 4.93
C PHE A 134 -6.56 -13.69 4.48
N GLU A 135 -6.16 -13.93 3.22
CA GLU A 135 -4.96 -13.33 2.64
C GLU A 135 -5.11 -11.80 2.54
N SER A 136 -6.25 -11.29 2.06
CA SER A 136 -6.51 -9.85 1.98
C SER A 136 -6.50 -9.16 3.34
N ILE A 137 -7.09 -9.79 4.37
CA ILE A 137 -7.04 -9.31 5.75
C ILE A 137 -5.61 -9.39 6.27
N GLY A 138 -4.87 -10.45 5.94
CA GLY A 138 -3.46 -10.62 6.27
C GLY A 138 -2.60 -9.48 5.72
N PHE A 139 -2.71 -9.18 4.42
CA PHE A 139 -2.00 -8.07 3.79
C PHE A 139 -2.40 -6.72 4.40
N PHE A 140 -3.68 -6.54 4.73
CA PHE A 140 -4.17 -5.34 5.41
C PHE A 140 -3.57 -5.18 6.81
N LEU A 141 -3.52 -6.25 7.60
CA LEU A 141 -2.93 -6.25 8.95
C LEU A 141 -1.41 -6.07 8.90
N ALA A 142 -0.71 -6.72 7.96
CA ALA A 142 0.71 -6.53 7.73
C ALA A 142 1.03 -5.07 7.36
N GLY A 143 0.23 -4.46 6.47
CA GLY A 143 0.31 -3.04 6.12
C GLY A 143 0.02 -2.13 7.32
N GLY A 144 -0.94 -2.50 8.16
CA GLY A 144 -1.26 -1.81 9.41
C GLY A 144 -0.10 -1.82 10.41
N ALA A 145 0.47 -2.99 10.68
CA ALA A 145 1.61 -3.18 11.57
C ALA A 145 2.84 -2.38 11.07
N ALA A 146 3.13 -2.48 9.77
CA ALA A 146 4.18 -1.68 9.13
C ALA A 146 3.97 -0.17 9.32
N GLY A 147 2.73 0.31 9.11
CA GLY A 147 2.37 1.71 9.32
C GLY A 147 2.53 2.16 10.78
N VAL A 148 2.16 1.32 11.75
CA VAL A 148 2.28 1.60 13.19
C VAL A 148 3.74 1.70 13.62
N VAL A 149 4.57 0.73 13.23
CA VAL A 149 6.01 0.71 13.58
C VAL A 149 6.73 1.89 12.92
N SER A 150 6.48 2.12 11.63
CA SER A 150 7.06 3.26 10.89
C SER A 150 6.68 4.61 11.49
N ARG A 151 5.38 4.84 11.80
CA ARG A 151 4.93 6.11 12.42
C ARG A 151 5.47 6.29 13.84
N THR A 152 5.67 5.22 14.59
CA THR A 152 6.27 5.28 15.93
C THR A 152 7.75 5.62 15.85
N ALA A 153 8.52 4.96 14.98
CA ALA A 153 9.94 5.23 14.78
C ALA A 153 10.20 6.68 14.31
N THR A 154 9.27 7.25 13.55
CA THR A 154 9.37 8.60 13.00
C THR A 154 8.64 9.69 13.79
N ALA A 155 8.00 9.32 14.92
CA ALA A 155 7.30 10.26 15.79
C ALA A 155 8.17 11.44 16.30
N PRO A 156 9.47 11.26 16.62
CA PRO A 156 10.33 12.38 17.01
C PRO A 156 10.45 13.47 15.93
N PHE A 157 10.55 13.08 14.65
CA PHE A 157 10.62 14.02 13.54
C PHE A 157 9.29 14.75 13.32
N ASP A 158 8.16 14.06 13.47
CA ASP A 158 6.84 14.69 13.44
C ASP A 158 6.70 15.74 14.55
N ARG A 159 7.19 15.41 15.76
CA ARG A 159 7.15 16.34 16.88
C ARG A 159 7.99 17.59 16.62
N LEU A 160 9.20 17.43 16.10
CA LEU A 160 10.10 18.53 15.74
C LEU A 160 9.49 19.41 14.65
N LYS A 161 8.88 18.80 13.62
CA LYS A 161 8.14 19.51 12.58
C LYS A 161 7.04 20.40 13.17
N VAL A 162 6.17 19.83 14.02
CA VAL A 162 5.06 20.58 14.63
C VAL A 162 5.57 21.73 15.50
N TYR A 163 6.58 21.47 16.34
CA TYR A 163 7.19 22.49 17.20
C TYR A 163 7.74 23.67 16.39
N LEU A 164 8.49 23.40 15.31
CA LEU A 164 9.08 24.43 14.47
C LEU A 164 8.06 25.21 13.63
N ILE A 165 6.96 24.58 13.23
CA ILE A 165 5.88 25.26 12.49
C ILE A 165 5.09 26.19 13.42
N ALA A 166 4.90 25.77 14.66
CA ALA A 166 4.11 26.49 15.65
C ALA A 166 4.84 27.76 16.14
N GLN A 167 6.17 27.72 16.26
CA GLN A 167 6.96 28.90 16.64
C GLN A 167 6.98 29.99 15.55
N THR A 168 6.19 31.05 15.78
CA THR A 168 6.17 32.28 14.96
C THR A 168 7.20 33.34 15.41
N ASP A 169 7.72 33.25 16.64
CA ASP A 169 8.70 34.20 17.20
C ASP A 169 10.13 33.96 16.67
N VAL A 170 10.35 34.33 15.42
CA VAL A 170 11.69 34.34 14.78
C VAL A 170 12.17 35.78 14.54
N GLY A 171 11.57 36.75 15.25
CA GLY A 171 12.02 38.14 15.22
C GLY A 171 13.49 38.30 15.62
N GLN A 172 13.96 37.51 16.60
CA GLN A 172 15.35 37.58 17.06
C GLN A 172 16.36 36.86 16.16
N THR A 173 15.96 35.79 15.46
CA THR A 173 16.87 35.02 14.59
C THR A 173 17.20 35.76 13.28
N LYS A 174 16.31 36.64 12.81
CA LYS A 174 16.50 37.45 11.60
C LYS A 174 17.65 38.46 11.74
N GLY A 175 17.85 39.06 12.91
CA GLY A 175 18.96 40.01 13.15
C GLY A 175 20.33 39.34 12.99
N ALA A 176 20.49 38.12 13.52
CA ALA A 176 21.72 37.36 13.46
C ALA A 176 22.02 36.80 12.05
N VAL A 177 20.99 36.31 11.32
CA VAL A 177 21.16 35.75 9.96
C VAL A 177 21.52 36.84 8.94
N LYS A 178 20.89 38.02 9.03
CA LYS A 178 21.18 39.15 8.13
C LYS A 178 22.62 39.64 8.31
N MET A 179 23.11 39.70 9.56
CA MET A 179 24.49 40.06 9.88
C MET A 179 25.53 39.01 9.43
N ALA A 180 25.21 37.72 9.54
CA ALA A 180 26.12 36.64 9.11
C ALA A 180 26.19 36.49 7.57
N ALA A 181 25.07 36.73 6.87
CA ALA A 181 25.03 36.70 5.40
C ALA A 181 25.81 37.86 4.77
N VAL A 182 25.81 39.05 5.41
CA VAL A 182 26.61 40.21 4.98
C VAL A 182 28.11 39.98 5.15
N LYS A 183 28.53 39.11 6.07
CA LYS A 183 29.95 38.81 6.35
C LYS A 183 30.54 37.64 5.55
N GLY A 184 29.78 36.97 4.68
CA GLY A 184 30.29 35.91 3.81
C GLY A 184 30.77 34.63 4.52
N GLU A 185 30.48 34.46 5.82
CA GLU A 185 30.94 33.31 6.61
C GLU A 185 30.01 32.09 6.42
N VAL A 186 30.34 31.24 5.45
CA VAL A 186 29.61 29.99 5.14
C VAL A 186 29.46 29.08 6.39
N GLY A 187 30.46 29.05 7.27
CA GLY A 187 30.44 28.32 8.54
C GLY A 187 29.44 28.88 9.57
N GLN A 188 29.20 30.19 9.60
CA GLN A 188 28.17 30.79 10.45
C GLN A 188 26.77 30.60 9.88
N LEU A 189 26.62 30.58 8.55
CA LEU A 189 25.36 30.25 7.87
C LEU A 189 24.90 28.81 8.18
N ALA A 190 25.79 27.83 8.11
CA ALA A 190 25.49 26.43 8.46
C ALA A 190 25.15 26.27 9.95
N LYS A 191 25.90 26.93 10.84
CA LYS A 191 25.59 26.98 12.28
C LYS A 191 24.26 27.66 12.56
N THR A 192 23.85 28.66 11.78
CA THR A 192 22.60 29.38 11.97
C THR A 192 21.39 28.63 11.40
N ALA A 193 21.58 27.82 10.35
CA ALA A 193 20.56 26.93 9.80
C ALA A 193 20.22 25.75 10.72
N THR A 194 21.20 25.24 11.49
CA THR A 194 21.03 24.10 12.42
C THR A 194 20.60 24.51 13.83
N ARG A 195 20.76 25.78 14.22
CA ARG A 195 20.34 26.34 15.52
C ARG A 195 18.87 26.05 15.86
N PRO A 196 17.87 26.36 15.01
CA PRO A 196 16.46 26.15 15.34
C PRO A 196 16.14 24.69 15.66
N MET A 197 16.76 23.76 14.92
CA MET A 197 16.56 22.33 15.12
C MET A 197 17.15 21.84 16.44
N ARG A 198 18.39 22.26 16.75
CA ARG A 198 19.07 21.92 18.01
C ARG A 198 18.35 22.52 19.21
N ASP A 199 17.88 23.76 19.09
CA ASP A 199 17.19 24.46 20.16
C ASP A 199 15.80 23.84 20.40
N ALA A 200 15.10 23.40 19.34
CA ALA A 200 13.87 22.61 19.46
C ALA A 200 14.10 21.25 20.15
N ILE A 201 15.17 20.52 19.80
CA ILE A 201 15.54 19.25 20.45
C ILE A 201 15.79 19.47 21.95
N ARG A 202 16.57 20.50 22.32
CA ARG A 202 16.84 20.83 23.73
C ARG A 202 15.57 21.24 24.47
N ALA A 203 14.72 22.06 23.86
CA ALA A 203 13.48 22.51 24.48
C ALA A 203 12.54 21.33 24.77
N LEU A 204 12.37 20.42 23.81
CA LEU A 204 11.58 19.20 23.99
C LEU A 204 12.19 18.27 25.04
N TRP A 205 13.51 18.09 25.04
CA TRP A 205 14.21 17.30 26.04
C TRP A 205 14.01 17.85 27.45
N ASN A 206 14.16 19.17 27.62
CA ASN A 206 13.98 19.82 28.91
C ASN A 206 12.52 19.82 29.40
N ALA A 207 11.55 19.79 28.47
CA ALA A 207 10.13 19.77 28.82
C ALA A 207 9.64 18.42 29.38
N GLY A 208 10.25 17.30 29.01
CA GLY A 208 9.75 15.98 29.42
C GLY A 208 10.60 14.78 29.01
N GLY A 209 11.89 14.99 28.74
CA GLY A 209 12.84 13.95 28.32
C GLY A 209 12.44 13.25 27.02
N VAL A 210 12.77 11.97 26.90
CA VAL A 210 12.47 11.16 25.70
C VAL A 210 10.96 11.10 25.39
N ARG A 211 10.10 11.06 26.41
CA ARG A 211 8.65 10.92 26.23
C ARG A 211 8.01 12.12 25.54
N SER A 212 8.59 13.31 25.63
CA SER A 212 8.06 14.52 24.98
C SER A 212 8.10 14.44 23.44
N PHE A 213 9.04 13.66 22.89
CA PHE A 213 9.19 13.41 21.46
C PHE A 213 8.06 12.53 20.89
N PHE A 214 7.42 11.72 21.74
CA PHE A 214 6.35 10.79 21.34
C PHE A 214 4.94 11.31 21.67
N ALA A 215 4.83 12.59 22.07
CA ALA A 215 3.56 13.24 22.31
C ALA A 215 2.66 13.16 21.06
N GLY A 216 1.49 12.53 21.18
CA GLY A 216 0.57 12.34 20.05
C GLY A 216 0.80 11.08 19.23
N ASN A 217 1.79 10.25 19.57
CA ASN A 217 2.01 8.99 18.86
C ASN A 217 0.83 8.02 19.01
N GLY A 218 0.19 7.95 20.19
CA GLY A 218 -0.98 7.07 20.40
C GLY A 218 -2.12 7.37 19.41
N LEU A 219 -2.45 8.65 19.20
CA LEU A 219 -3.44 9.07 18.20
C LEU A 219 -3.01 8.75 16.77
N ASN A 220 -1.70 8.82 16.49
CA ASN A 220 -1.11 8.42 15.22
C ASN A 220 -1.28 6.92 14.95
N VAL A 221 -1.13 6.07 15.96
CA VAL A 221 -1.28 4.62 15.86
C VAL A 221 -2.74 4.25 15.64
N VAL A 222 -3.64 4.78 16.47
CA VAL A 222 -5.09 4.49 16.38
C VAL A 222 -5.65 4.85 15.01
N LYS A 223 -5.18 5.93 14.38
CA LYS A 223 -5.71 6.36 13.09
C LYS A 223 -5.21 5.57 11.88
N VAL A 224 -4.08 4.86 11.94
CA VAL A 224 -3.46 4.23 10.75
C VAL A 224 -4.40 3.27 10.05
N LEU A 225 -5.00 2.35 10.81
CA LEU A 225 -5.88 1.33 10.25
C LEU A 225 -7.20 1.91 9.70
N PRO A 226 -7.96 2.73 10.45
CA PRO A 226 -9.16 3.37 9.92
C PRO A 226 -8.87 4.29 8.72
N GLU A 227 -7.78 5.06 8.76
CA GLU A 227 -7.36 5.95 7.67
C GLU A 227 -7.17 5.16 6.37
N SER A 228 -6.43 4.04 6.44
CA SER A 228 -6.18 3.15 5.31
C SER A 228 -7.47 2.47 4.83
N ALA A 229 -8.28 1.90 5.73
CA ALA A 229 -9.52 1.22 5.38
C ALA A 229 -10.49 2.15 4.63
N ILE A 230 -10.72 3.35 5.15
CA ILE A 230 -11.62 4.33 4.53
C ILE A 230 -11.04 4.80 3.20
N LYS A 231 -9.72 5.06 3.12
CA LYS A 231 -9.07 5.51 1.89
C LYS A 231 -9.18 4.47 0.78
N PHE A 232 -8.83 3.22 1.05
CA PHE A 232 -8.87 2.15 0.05
C PHE A 232 -10.31 1.77 -0.32
N GLY A 233 -11.21 1.66 0.66
CA GLY A 233 -12.63 1.40 0.40
C GLY A 233 -13.27 2.50 -0.46
N SER A 234 -12.98 3.77 -0.16
CA SER A 234 -13.48 4.91 -0.95
C SER A 234 -12.83 4.98 -2.33
N PHE A 235 -11.55 4.61 -2.46
CA PHE A 235 -10.86 4.52 -3.74
C PHE A 235 -11.50 3.45 -4.65
N GLU A 236 -11.75 2.25 -4.12
CA GLU A 236 -12.40 1.17 -4.88
C GLU A 236 -13.85 1.55 -5.27
N ALA A 237 -14.61 2.14 -4.35
CA ALA A 237 -15.95 2.65 -4.66
C ALA A 237 -15.93 3.72 -5.76
N ALA A 238 -14.96 4.65 -5.70
CA ALA A 238 -14.81 5.69 -6.71
C ALA A 238 -14.40 5.11 -8.07
N LYS A 239 -13.48 4.12 -8.11
CA LYS A 239 -13.13 3.43 -9.36
C LYS A 239 -14.34 2.74 -9.99
N ARG A 240 -15.15 2.02 -9.21
CA ARG A 240 -16.38 1.38 -9.69
C ARG A 240 -17.38 2.40 -10.26
N LEU A 241 -17.48 3.56 -9.63
CA LEU A 241 -18.32 4.65 -10.13
C LEU A 241 -17.78 5.20 -11.46
N PHE A 242 -16.49 5.47 -11.57
CA PHE A 242 -15.91 5.98 -12.81
C PHE A 242 -15.94 4.95 -13.94
N ALA A 243 -15.76 3.66 -13.65
CA ALA A 243 -15.93 2.59 -14.64
C ALA A 243 -17.33 2.60 -15.24
N ARG A 244 -18.37 2.74 -14.41
CA ARG A 244 -19.76 2.88 -14.87
C ARG A 244 -19.98 4.15 -15.70
N LEU A 245 -19.33 5.25 -15.35
CA LEU A 245 -19.44 6.52 -16.09
C LEU A 245 -18.70 6.48 -17.44
N GLU A 246 -17.60 5.74 -17.53
CA GLU A 246 -16.81 5.53 -18.75
C GLU A 246 -17.36 4.40 -19.64
N GLY A 247 -18.34 3.62 -19.15
CA GLY A 247 -18.87 2.46 -19.86
C GLY A 247 -17.91 1.28 -19.91
N ALA A 248 -16.94 1.20 -18.99
CA ALA A 248 -16.00 0.10 -18.89
C ALA A 248 -16.60 -1.03 -18.03
N ASP A 249 -16.62 -2.25 -18.57
CA ASP A 249 -17.13 -3.45 -17.87
C ASP A 249 -16.25 -3.85 -16.67
N ASP A 250 -14.97 -3.47 -16.67
CA ASP A 250 -14.01 -3.80 -15.61
C ASP A 250 -13.43 -2.54 -14.91
N PRO A 251 -13.61 -2.38 -13.58
CA PRO A 251 -12.97 -1.33 -12.77
C PRO A 251 -11.44 -1.29 -12.81
N LYS A 252 -10.78 -2.34 -13.31
CA LYS A 252 -9.32 -2.36 -13.50
C LYS A 252 -8.87 -1.57 -14.74
N HIS A 253 -9.77 -1.32 -15.69
CA HIS A 253 -9.47 -0.71 -17.00
C HIS A 253 -10.03 0.71 -17.15
N ILE A 254 -10.02 1.50 -16.08
CA ILE A 254 -10.43 2.91 -16.12
C ILE A 254 -9.32 3.81 -16.69
N SER A 255 -9.71 4.95 -17.27
CA SER A 255 -8.75 5.92 -17.79
C SER A 255 -7.80 6.43 -16.69
N GLY A 256 -6.58 6.83 -17.07
CA GLY A 256 -5.61 7.38 -16.12
C GLY A 256 -6.13 8.61 -15.36
N GLY A 257 -6.94 9.44 -16.03
CA GLY A 257 -7.63 10.59 -15.42
C GLY A 257 -8.66 10.16 -14.37
N SER A 258 -9.49 9.16 -14.68
CA SER A 258 -10.47 8.61 -13.73
C SER A 258 -9.81 7.90 -12.55
N ARG A 259 -8.71 7.19 -12.77
CA ARG A 259 -7.91 6.61 -11.68
C ARG A 259 -7.32 7.68 -10.76
N PHE A 260 -6.85 8.78 -11.34
CA PHE A 260 -6.36 9.93 -10.59
C PHE A 260 -7.47 10.58 -9.75
N LEU A 261 -8.64 10.82 -10.35
CA LEU A 261 -9.81 11.36 -9.65
C LEU A 261 -10.32 10.43 -8.55
N ALA A 262 -10.35 9.11 -8.79
CA ALA A 262 -10.68 8.12 -7.78
C ALA A 262 -9.73 8.19 -6.58
N GLY A 263 -8.43 8.36 -6.84
CA GLY A 263 -7.41 8.60 -5.81
C GLY A 263 -7.68 9.86 -5.00
N GLY A 264 -8.05 10.95 -5.68
CA GLY A 264 -8.43 12.22 -5.05
C GLY A 264 -9.67 12.09 -4.17
N VAL A 265 -10.75 11.46 -4.67
CA VAL A 265 -11.98 11.20 -3.90
C VAL A 265 -11.68 10.34 -2.67
N GLY A 266 -10.94 9.24 -2.83
CA GLY A 266 -10.55 8.39 -1.71
C GLY A 266 -9.73 9.14 -0.65
N GLY A 267 -8.83 10.01 -1.08
CA GLY A 267 -8.06 10.90 -0.21
C GLY A 267 -8.93 11.91 0.54
N VAL A 268 -9.88 12.56 -0.14
CA VAL A 268 -10.80 13.53 0.47
C VAL A 268 -11.70 12.86 1.51
N VAL A 269 -12.32 11.73 1.16
CA VAL A 269 -13.24 11.00 2.07
C VAL A 269 -12.51 10.51 3.31
N SER A 270 -11.32 9.90 3.14
CA SER A 270 -10.48 9.49 4.29
C SER A 270 -10.06 10.70 5.14
N GLN A 271 -9.65 11.80 4.50
CA GLN A 271 -9.26 13.00 5.23
C GLN A 271 -10.43 13.60 6.03
N LEU A 272 -11.67 13.59 5.51
CA LEU A 272 -12.87 14.05 6.22
C LEU A 272 -13.16 13.21 7.48
N ALA A 273 -13.00 11.88 7.37
CA ALA A 273 -13.24 10.97 8.49
C ALA A 273 -12.16 11.10 9.58
N VAL A 274 -10.89 11.23 9.18
CA VAL A 274 -9.73 11.22 10.10
C VAL A 274 -9.40 12.62 10.64
N TYR A 275 -9.93 13.68 10.02
CA TYR A 275 -9.62 15.08 10.37
C TYR A 275 -9.74 15.40 11.87
N PRO A 276 -10.79 14.96 12.59
CA PRO A 276 -10.92 15.24 14.02
C PRO A 276 -9.73 14.72 14.84
N ILE A 277 -9.20 13.54 14.50
CA ILE A 277 -8.06 12.92 15.17
C ILE A 277 -6.77 13.69 14.86
N ASP A 278 -6.60 14.13 13.61
CA ASP A 278 -5.46 14.94 13.20
C ASP A 278 -5.43 16.30 13.92
N THR A 279 -6.57 16.98 13.98
CA THR A 279 -6.70 18.26 14.69
C THR A 279 -6.44 18.10 16.18
N LEU A 280 -6.99 17.05 16.81
CA LEU A 280 -6.76 16.75 18.22
C LEU A 280 -5.28 16.49 18.51
N LYS A 281 -4.64 15.63 17.70
CA LYS A 281 -3.20 15.33 17.81
C LYS A 281 -2.38 16.60 17.70
N PHE A 282 -2.64 17.41 16.68
CA PHE A 282 -1.86 18.59 16.39
C PHE A 282 -1.98 19.63 17.51
N ARG A 283 -3.20 19.87 18.01
CA ARG A 283 -3.40 20.79 19.14
C ARG A 283 -2.78 20.28 20.44
N MET A 284 -2.91 18.99 20.73
CA MET A 284 -2.26 18.39 21.90
C MET A 284 -0.74 18.57 21.84
N GLN A 285 -0.15 18.41 20.67
CA GLN A 285 1.27 18.67 20.44
C GLN A 285 1.63 20.15 20.70
N CYS A 286 0.74 21.10 20.40
CA CYS A 286 0.96 22.52 20.70
C CYS A 286 0.60 22.92 22.16
N GLU A 287 -0.12 22.08 22.92
CA GLU A 287 -0.58 22.38 24.29
C GLU A 287 0.33 21.83 25.40
N MET A 288 1.43 21.15 25.06
CA MET A 288 2.43 20.70 26.04
C MET A 288 3.14 21.90 26.71
N VAL A 289 2.57 22.36 27.82
CA VAL A 289 3.13 23.40 28.71
C VAL A 289 3.70 22.74 29.97
N ALA A 290 4.80 23.26 30.49
CA ALA A 290 5.34 22.82 31.78
C ALA A 290 4.28 23.03 32.88
N GLY A 291 3.89 21.95 33.58
CA GLY A 291 2.86 21.97 34.63
C GLY A 291 1.41 21.73 34.16
N GLY A 292 1.16 21.53 32.87
CA GLY A 292 -0.19 21.21 32.35
C GLY A 292 -0.58 19.73 32.45
N PRO A 293 -1.83 19.37 32.10
CA PRO A 293 -2.30 17.98 32.04
C PRO A 293 -1.41 17.13 31.13
N ARG A 294 -1.17 15.87 31.49
CA ARG A 294 -0.33 14.94 30.73
C ARG A 294 -1.11 13.68 30.31
N GLY A 295 -0.67 13.06 29.22
CA GLY A 295 -1.24 11.79 28.74
C GLY A 295 -2.73 11.89 28.38
N ASN A 296 -3.53 10.92 28.83
CA ASN A 296 -4.94 10.82 28.46
C ASN A 296 -5.78 12.01 28.95
N GLN A 297 -5.42 12.61 30.09
CA GLN A 297 -6.11 13.80 30.60
C GLN A 297 -5.96 14.99 29.66
N LEU A 298 -4.79 15.15 29.05
CA LEU A 298 -4.55 16.19 28.04
C LEU A 298 -5.42 15.94 26.79
N ILE A 299 -5.48 14.70 26.31
CA ILE A 299 -6.31 14.32 25.16
C ILE A 299 -7.77 14.69 25.40
N VAL A 300 -8.33 14.30 26.56
CA VAL A 300 -9.73 14.58 26.90
C VAL A 300 -9.98 16.08 27.09
N ALA A 301 -9.06 16.81 27.73
CA ALA A 301 -9.18 18.25 27.90
C ALA A 301 -9.16 19.00 26.56
N THR A 302 -8.19 18.68 25.68
CA THR A 302 -8.11 19.26 24.34
C THR A 302 -9.34 18.90 23.50
N ALA A 303 -9.85 17.67 23.60
CA ALA A 303 -11.06 17.24 22.90
C ALA A 303 -12.32 18.00 23.34
N ARG A 304 -12.53 18.19 24.66
CA ARG A 304 -13.66 19.01 25.17
C ARG A 304 -13.57 20.46 24.70
N LYS A 305 -12.38 21.05 24.74
CA LYS A 305 -12.14 22.42 24.27
C LYS A 305 -12.38 22.55 22.75
N LEU A 306 -12.03 21.52 21.99
CA LEU A 306 -12.35 21.46 20.56
C LEU A 306 -13.85 21.38 20.32
N TRP A 307 -14.55 20.55 21.09
CA TRP A 307 -16.01 20.40 21.01
C TRP A 307 -16.74 21.71 21.27
N SER A 308 -16.40 22.42 22.36
CA SER A 308 -17.04 23.69 22.72
C SER A 308 -16.79 24.80 21.70
N SER A 309 -15.67 24.73 20.96
CA SER A 309 -15.25 25.75 19.99
C SER A 309 -15.62 25.42 18.53
N GLY A 310 -16.26 24.27 18.27
CA GLY A 310 -16.48 23.76 16.91
C GLY A 310 -15.18 23.54 16.12
N GLY A 311 -14.07 23.30 16.83
CA GLY A 311 -12.73 23.43 16.27
C GLY A 311 -12.21 22.22 15.50
N PHE A 312 -12.91 21.07 15.51
CA PHE A 312 -12.39 19.81 14.97
C PHE A 312 -12.04 19.88 13.48
N TYR A 313 -12.78 20.65 12.69
CA TYR A 313 -12.60 20.78 11.24
C TYR A 313 -11.90 22.08 10.80
N ARG A 314 -11.29 22.82 11.73
CA ARG A 314 -10.58 24.06 11.39
C ARG A 314 -9.36 23.78 10.51
N GLY A 315 -9.31 24.46 9.36
CA GLY A 315 -8.25 24.31 8.36
C GLY A 315 -8.52 23.21 7.33
N LEU A 316 -9.68 22.55 7.37
CA LEU A 316 -10.03 21.46 6.45
C LEU A 316 -10.00 21.93 4.99
N PRO A 317 -10.57 23.09 4.61
CA PRO A 317 -10.52 23.56 3.22
C PRO A 317 -9.10 23.67 2.65
N LEU A 318 -8.14 24.21 3.41
CA LEU A 318 -6.74 24.27 2.97
C LEU A 318 -6.13 22.86 2.82
N GLY A 319 -6.51 21.95 3.72
CA GLY A 319 -6.08 20.55 3.64
C GLY A 319 -6.57 19.87 2.38
N LEU A 320 -7.84 20.04 2.03
CA LEU A 320 -8.43 19.44 0.83
C LEU A 320 -7.82 20.00 -0.45
N VAL A 321 -7.63 21.33 -0.52
CA VAL A 321 -6.98 21.98 -1.67
C VAL A 321 -5.54 21.46 -1.88
N GLY A 322 -4.82 21.14 -0.80
CA GLY A 322 -3.45 20.60 -0.89
C GLY A 322 -3.35 19.15 -1.35
N ILE A 323 -4.39 18.32 -1.17
CA ILE A 323 -4.33 16.88 -1.46
C ILE A 323 -4.18 16.60 -2.95
N PHE A 324 -4.94 17.32 -3.80
CA PHE A 324 -4.93 17.10 -5.24
C PHE A 324 -3.60 17.47 -5.91
N PRO A 325 -3.03 18.68 -5.71
CA PRO A 325 -1.73 19.04 -6.27
C PRO A 325 -0.61 18.11 -5.78
N TYR A 326 -0.66 17.70 -4.51
CA TYR A 326 0.32 16.77 -3.96
C TYR A 326 0.27 15.43 -4.69
N SER A 327 -0.92 14.86 -4.83
CA SER A 327 -1.11 13.57 -5.50
C SER A 327 -0.74 13.65 -6.98
N ALA A 328 -1.07 14.75 -7.66
CA ALA A 328 -0.74 14.96 -9.08
C ALA A 328 0.77 15.01 -9.32
N ILE A 329 1.47 15.80 -8.50
CA ILE A 329 2.92 15.98 -8.64
C ILE A 329 3.66 14.71 -8.22
N ASP A 330 3.26 14.08 -7.12
CA ASP A 330 3.91 12.84 -6.65
C ASP A 330 3.76 11.72 -7.68
N LEU A 331 2.53 11.41 -8.12
CA LEU A 331 2.29 10.36 -9.12
C LEU A 331 2.92 10.71 -10.48
N GLY A 332 2.79 11.95 -10.94
CA GLY A 332 3.39 12.38 -12.21
C GLY A 332 4.92 12.30 -12.18
N THR A 333 5.55 12.72 -11.08
CA THR A 333 7.00 12.61 -10.90
C THR A 333 7.43 11.15 -10.79
N PHE A 334 6.67 10.33 -10.06
CA PHE A 334 6.92 8.90 -9.91
C PHE A 334 6.88 8.19 -11.27
N GLU A 335 5.82 8.40 -12.05
CA GLU A 335 5.67 7.77 -13.37
C GLU A 335 6.74 8.24 -14.35
N TRP A 336 7.07 9.54 -14.36
CA TRP A 336 8.13 10.07 -15.19
C TRP A 336 9.50 9.47 -14.85
N MET A 337 9.86 9.41 -13.56
CA MET A 337 11.11 8.80 -13.09
C MET A 337 11.15 7.30 -13.39
N LYS A 338 10.05 6.58 -13.15
CA LYS A 338 9.91 5.15 -13.45
C LYS A 338 10.12 4.88 -14.94
N ARG A 339 9.37 5.56 -15.82
CA ARG A 339 9.48 5.38 -17.27
C ARG A 339 10.88 5.72 -17.78
N SER A 340 11.44 6.85 -17.33
CA SER A 340 12.79 7.26 -17.73
C SER A 340 13.85 6.23 -17.33
N TYR A 341 13.74 5.65 -16.13
CA TYR A 341 14.65 4.60 -15.66
C TYR A 341 14.52 3.31 -16.47
N ILE A 342 13.29 2.84 -16.71
CA ILE A 342 13.01 1.64 -17.51
C ILE A 342 13.56 1.82 -18.93
N THR A 343 13.22 2.90 -19.62
CA THR A 343 13.68 3.17 -20.98
C THR A 343 15.22 3.27 -21.05
N ALA A 344 15.86 3.92 -20.08
CA ALA A 344 17.32 4.02 -20.05
C ALA A 344 18.00 2.65 -19.84
N ARG A 345 17.47 1.82 -18.94
CA ARG A 345 18.04 0.50 -18.63
C ARG A 345 17.71 -0.55 -19.69
N SER A 346 16.50 -0.56 -20.21
CA SER A 346 16.07 -1.40 -21.34
C SER A 346 16.97 -1.18 -22.56
N LYS A 347 17.25 0.08 -22.93
CA LYS A 347 18.20 0.42 -24.02
C LYS A 347 19.62 -0.06 -23.76
N THR A 348 20.07 0.00 -22.50
CA THR A 348 21.43 -0.43 -22.14
C THR A 348 21.56 -1.96 -22.12
N LEU A 349 20.49 -2.67 -21.76
CA LEU A 349 20.48 -4.13 -21.63
C LEU A 349 19.97 -4.86 -22.88
N GLY A 350 19.38 -4.14 -23.84
CA GLY A 350 18.81 -4.72 -25.06
C GLY A 350 17.53 -5.54 -24.82
N ILE A 351 16.84 -5.34 -23.70
CA ILE A 351 15.62 -6.08 -23.31
C ILE A 351 14.40 -5.19 -23.58
N ARG A 352 13.25 -5.77 -23.98
CA ARG A 352 12.00 -5.01 -24.17
C ARG A 352 11.56 -4.35 -22.86
N GLU A 353 10.94 -3.18 -22.94
CA GLU A 353 10.55 -2.40 -21.74
C GLU A 353 9.57 -3.15 -20.82
N GLU A 354 8.75 -4.04 -21.40
CA GLU A 354 7.74 -4.84 -20.69
C GLU A 354 8.34 -5.98 -19.86
N ASP A 355 9.51 -6.50 -20.25
CA ASP A 355 10.19 -7.61 -19.57
C ASP A 355 11.09 -7.12 -18.42
N PHE A 356 11.28 -5.80 -18.29
CA PHE A 356 12.18 -5.23 -17.29
C PHE A 356 11.52 -5.13 -15.91
N GLN A 357 11.89 -6.05 -15.01
CA GLN A 357 11.50 -5.99 -13.61
C GLN A 357 12.44 -5.09 -12.79
N MET A 358 11.88 -4.03 -12.19
CA MET A 358 12.64 -3.18 -11.29
C MET A 358 12.83 -3.82 -9.92
N SER A 359 14.04 -3.71 -9.37
CA SER A 359 14.29 -4.04 -7.97
C SER A 359 13.42 -3.16 -7.05
N ASN A 360 12.85 -3.77 -6.00
CA ASN A 360 12.04 -3.07 -5.00
C ASN A 360 12.78 -1.86 -4.39
N PHE A 361 14.10 -1.93 -4.22
CA PHE A 361 14.91 -0.80 -3.74
C PHE A 361 14.89 0.41 -4.69
N VAL A 362 14.91 0.17 -6.00
CA VAL A 362 14.83 1.23 -7.01
C VAL A 362 13.45 1.87 -6.99
N VAL A 363 12.39 1.06 -6.89
CA VAL A 363 11.01 1.55 -6.77
C VAL A 363 10.85 2.42 -5.52
N LEU A 364 11.42 1.99 -4.38
CA LEU A 364 11.40 2.75 -3.14
C LEU A 364 12.20 4.06 -3.25
N ALA A 365 13.36 4.05 -3.90
CA ALA A 365 14.17 5.25 -4.10
C ALA A 365 13.47 6.27 -5.01
N ILE A 366 12.84 5.80 -6.10
CA ILE A 366 12.02 6.63 -6.98
C ILE A 366 10.83 7.21 -6.20
N GLY A 367 10.11 6.38 -5.44
CA GLY A 367 8.97 6.83 -4.62
C GLY A 367 9.36 7.81 -3.51
N ALA A 368 10.50 7.61 -2.84
CA ALA A 368 10.99 8.54 -1.84
C ALA A 368 11.38 9.89 -2.45
N THR A 369 11.92 9.88 -3.68
CA THR A 369 12.32 11.08 -4.40
C THR A 369 11.10 11.84 -4.93
N SER A 370 10.16 11.16 -5.60
CA SER A 370 8.91 11.75 -6.09
C SER A 370 8.10 12.35 -4.95
N GLY A 371 7.96 11.61 -3.85
CA GLY A 371 7.22 12.06 -2.68
C GLY A 371 7.87 13.27 -2.01
N SER A 372 9.21 13.35 -2.00
CA SER A 372 9.96 14.51 -1.48
C SER A 372 9.78 15.75 -2.36
N VAL A 373 9.78 15.59 -3.68
CA VAL A 373 9.52 16.68 -4.64
C VAL A 373 8.09 17.19 -4.50
N GLY A 374 7.10 16.28 -4.52
CA GLY A 374 5.69 16.62 -4.32
C GLY A 374 5.45 17.30 -2.97
N ALA A 375 6.04 16.78 -1.90
CA ALA A 375 5.92 17.37 -0.57
C ALA A 375 6.54 18.77 -0.50
N SER A 376 7.64 19.03 -1.21
CA SER A 376 8.32 20.33 -1.23
C SER A 376 7.52 21.39 -1.98
N ILE A 377 6.94 21.05 -3.13
CA ILE A 377 6.16 21.99 -3.95
C ILE A 377 4.87 22.39 -3.23
N VAL A 378 4.18 21.44 -2.59
CA VAL A 378 2.91 21.68 -1.89
C VAL A 378 3.13 22.16 -0.44
N TYR A 379 4.38 22.17 0.03
CA TYR A 379 4.72 22.52 1.41
C TYR A 379 4.14 23.86 1.90
N PRO A 380 4.13 24.96 1.10
CA PRO A 380 3.54 26.22 1.52
C PRO A 380 2.07 26.10 1.97
N ILE A 381 1.24 25.38 1.22
CA ILE A 381 -0.17 25.15 1.55
C ILE A 381 -0.29 24.32 2.83
N ASN A 382 0.55 23.29 2.95
CA ASN A 382 0.60 22.43 4.13
C ASN A 382 0.98 23.22 5.40
N LEU A 383 1.94 24.15 5.30
CA LEU A 383 2.33 25.01 6.41
C LEU A 383 1.19 25.94 6.83
N LEU A 384 0.52 26.60 5.88
CA LEU A 384 -0.61 27.49 6.17
C LEU A 384 -1.78 26.75 6.83
N ARG A 385 -2.11 25.54 6.33
CA ARG A 385 -3.08 24.63 6.97
C ARG A 385 -2.70 24.39 8.43
N THR A 386 -1.44 24.02 8.65
CA THR A 386 -0.92 23.64 9.96
C THR A 386 -0.97 24.80 10.96
N ARG A 387 -0.68 26.03 10.53
CA ARG A 387 -0.81 27.24 11.37
C ARG A 387 -2.27 27.53 11.77
N LEU A 388 -3.20 27.39 10.83
CA LEU A 388 -4.63 27.55 11.11
C LEU A 388 -5.19 26.45 12.04
N GLN A 389 -4.59 25.24 12.02
CA GLN A 389 -4.92 24.19 12.98
C GLN A 389 -4.36 24.48 14.38
N ALA A 390 -3.20 25.16 14.46
CA ALA A 390 -2.48 25.48 15.70
C ALA A 390 -3.19 26.50 16.58
N GLN A 391 -3.85 27.48 15.96
CA GLN A 391 -4.44 28.62 16.67
C GLN A 391 -5.60 28.23 17.59
N GLY A 392 -5.70 28.93 18.72
CA GLY A 392 -6.63 28.61 19.81
C GLY A 392 -6.07 27.63 20.85
N THR A 393 -4.78 27.35 20.82
CA THR A 393 -4.06 26.60 21.87
C THR A 393 -3.44 27.56 22.88
N ALA A 394 -3.07 27.07 24.07
CA ALA A 394 -2.51 27.92 25.14
C ALA A 394 -1.24 28.68 24.71
N GLN A 395 -0.41 28.08 23.84
CA GLN A 395 0.81 28.69 23.30
C GLN A 395 0.57 29.50 22.00
N HIS A 396 -0.59 29.35 21.35
CA HIS A 396 -0.89 30.00 20.08
C HIS A 396 -2.31 30.61 20.13
N PRO A 397 -2.45 31.87 20.58
CA PRO A 397 -3.74 32.56 20.62
C PRO A 397 -4.36 32.66 19.22
N GLN A 398 -5.68 32.92 19.17
CA GLN A 398 -6.40 33.10 17.90
C GLN A 398 -5.87 34.36 17.19
N THR A 399 -5.04 34.17 16.18
CA THR A 399 -4.35 35.27 15.48
C THR A 399 -4.75 35.40 14.02
N TYR A 400 -5.40 34.39 13.42
CA TYR A 400 -5.78 34.39 12.01
C TYR A 400 -7.29 34.28 11.80
N THR A 401 -7.84 35.18 11.00
CA THR A 401 -9.27 35.18 10.65
C THR A 401 -9.61 34.20 9.53
N GLY A 402 -8.62 33.85 8.68
CA GLY A 402 -8.83 32.94 7.55
C GLY A 402 -7.57 32.70 6.72
N MET A 403 -7.75 32.03 5.58
CA MET A 403 -6.67 31.64 4.66
C MET A 403 -5.84 32.84 4.19
N TRP A 404 -6.50 33.91 3.75
CA TRP A 404 -5.81 35.08 3.23
C TRP A 404 -5.01 35.82 4.32
N ASP A 405 -5.55 35.88 5.53
CA ASP A 405 -4.89 36.52 6.68
C ASP A 405 -3.63 35.75 7.10
N VAL A 406 -3.70 34.41 7.20
CA VAL A 406 -2.50 33.59 7.53
C VAL A 406 -1.43 33.71 6.46
N THR A 407 -1.80 33.75 5.17
CA THR A 407 -0.86 33.92 4.06
C THR A 407 -0.21 35.30 4.12
N SER A 408 -1.00 36.37 4.23
CA SER A 408 -0.50 37.74 4.25
C SER A 408 0.43 37.99 5.44
N ARG A 409 0.03 37.56 6.65
CA ARG A 409 0.86 37.72 7.85
C ARG A 409 2.12 36.89 7.80
N THR A 410 2.06 35.65 7.30
CA THR A 410 3.25 34.81 7.14
C THR A 410 4.25 35.45 6.18
N LEU A 411 3.79 35.97 5.04
CA LEU A 411 4.64 36.67 4.08
C LEU A 411 5.21 37.97 4.65
N LYS A 412 4.42 38.78 5.36
CA LYS A 412 4.87 40.05 5.97
C LYS A 412 5.86 39.82 7.11
N GLN A 413 5.59 38.87 8.00
CA GLN A 413 6.40 38.64 9.21
C GLN A 413 7.63 37.78 8.94
N GLU A 414 7.54 36.79 8.06
CA GLU A 414 8.57 35.77 7.87
C GLU A 414 9.20 35.79 6.47
N GLY A 415 8.50 36.33 5.47
CA GLY A 415 8.91 36.32 4.07
C GLY A 415 8.69 34.97 3.40
N MET A 416 9.08 34.85 2.12
CA MET A 416 8.89 33.63 1.32
C MET A 416 9.54 32.38 1.94
N LYS A 417 10.69 32.53 2.61
CA LYS A 417 11.37 31.41 3.29
C LYS A 417 10.58 30.88 4.50
N GLY A 418 9.71 31.68 5.10
CA GLY A 418 8.83 31.27 6.20
C GLY A 418 7.84 30.17 5.79
N LEU A 419 7.44 30.14 4.52
CA LEU A 419 6.53 29.13 3.97
C LEU A 419 7.09 27.71 3.99
N PHE A 420 8.41 27.57 4.13
CA PHE A 420 9.13 26.29 4.14
C PHE A 420 9.64 25.87 5.52
N LYS A 421 9.22 26.56 6.59
CA LYS A 421 9.60 26.17 7.97
C LYS A 421 9.10 24.76 8.30
N GLY A 422 10.00 23.92 8.82
CA GLY A 422 9.69 22.53 9.13
C GLY A 422 9.80 21.56 7.94
N LEU A 423 10.17 22.02 6.74
CA LEU A 423 10.40 21.14 5.59
C LEU A 423 11.55 20.16 5.88
N THR A 424 12.63 20.62 6.50
CA THR A 424 13.81 19.78 6.83
C THR A 424 13.46 18.55 7.68
N PRO A 425 12.81 18.67 8.86
CA PRO A 425 12.38 17.47 9.60
C PRO A 425 11.35 16.63 8.83
N ASN A 426 10.52 17.25 7.98
CA ASN A 426 9.59 16.52 7.13
C ASN A 426 10.30 15.63 6.10
N LEU A 427 11.36 16.14 5.45
CA LEU A 427 12.15 15.39 4.46
C LEU A 427 13.02 14.33 5.13
N MET A 428 13.65 14.64 6.28
CA MET A 428 14.46 13.66 7.03
C MET A 428 13.65 12.46 7.50
N LYS A 429 12.34 12.63 7.72
CA LYS A 429 11.43 11.55 8.08
C LYS A 429 11.15 10.57 6.93
N VAL A 430 11.18 11.02 5.67
CA VAL A 430 10.68 10.23 4.52
C VAL A 430 11.44 8.91 4.36
N VAL A 431 12.78 8.97 4.30
CA VAL A 431 13.61 7.79 4.05
C VAL A 431 13.48 6.73 5.16
N PRO A 432 13.61 7.08 6.47
CA PRO A 432 13.38 6.13 7.54
C PRO A 432 11.95 5.57 7.56
N ALA A 433 10.93 6.41 7.29
CA ALA A 433 9.54 5.96 7.29
C ALA A 433 9.30 4.88 6.24
N VAL A 434 9.77 5.10 5.01
CA VAL A 434 9.61 4.18 3.88
C VAL A 434 10.38 2.89 4.13
N SER A 435 11.64 3.00 4.57
CA SER A 435 12.51 1.84 4.80
C SER A 435 11.98 0.92 5.91
N ILE A 436 11.56 1.49 7.04
CA ILE A 436 11.02 0.72 8.17
C ILE A 436 9.67 0.10 7.80
N SER A 437 8.81 0.84 7.10
CA SER A 437 7.52 0.30 6.66
C SER A 437 7.70 -0.90 5.75
N TYR A 438 8.63 -0.84 4.80
CA TYR A 438 8.91 -1.95 3.90
C TYR A 438 9.45 -3.17 4.66
N LEU A 439 10.47 -2.98 5.50
CA LEU A 439 11.06 -4.07 6.27
C LEU A 439 10.03 -4.77 7.16
N VAL A 440 9.20 -4.00 7.86
CA VAL A 440 8.16 -4.54 8.75
C VAL A 440 7.06 -5.21 7.93
N TYR A 441 6.69 -4.67 6.78
CA TYR A 441 5.71 -5.29 5.89
C TYR A 441 6.17 -6.65 5.37
N GLU A 442 7.39 -6.73 4.84
CA GLU A 442 7.96 -7.99 4.33
C GLU A 442 8.06 -9.05 5.44
N ASN A 443 8.59 -8.68 6.61
CA ASN A 443 8.69 -9.59 7.74
C ASN A 443 7.30 -10.01 8.26
N SER A 444 6.31 -9.11 8.25
CA SER A 444 4.95 -9.42 8.69
C SER A 444 4.27 -10.39 7.73
N LYS A 445 4.42 -10.19 6.41
CA LYS A 445 3.92 -11.14 5.40
C LYS A 445 4.51 -12.54 5.61
N GLN A 446 5.84 -12.63 5.74
CA GLN A 446 6.54 -13.89 5.95
C GLN A 446 6.07 -14.59 7.24
N LEU A 447 5.90 -13.84 8.33
CA LEU A 447 5.43 -14.38 9.61
C LEU A 447 3.98 -14.84 9.57
N MET A 448 3.14 -14.21 8.75
CA MET A 448 1.73 -14.58 8.53
C MET A 448 1.56 -15.66 7.45
N GLY A 449 2.64 -16.13 6.82
CA GLY A 449 2.58 -17.12 5.74
C GLY A 449 2.01 -16.57 4.41
N LEU A 450 1.86 -15.25 4.28
CA LEU A 450 1.33 -14.60 3.09
C LEU A 450 2.41 -14.57 2.00
N ARG A 451 2.10 -15.10 0.81
CA ARG A 451 3.02 -15.18 -0.32
C ARG A 451 2.81 -14.07 -1.34
#